data_AF-A0A1M6H7U8-F1
#
_entry.id   AF-A0A1M6H7U8-F1
#
_cell.length_a   1.000
_cell.length_b   1.000
_cell.length_c   1.000
_cell.angle_alpha   90.00
_cell.angle_beta   90.00
_cell.angle_gamma   90.00
#
_symmetry.space_group_name_H-M   'P 1'
#
loop_
_entity.id
_entity.type
_entity.pdbx_description
1 polymer ?
#
loop_
_entity_poly.entity_id
_entity_poly.type
_entity_poly.pdbx_seq_one_letter_code
_entity_poly.pdbx_strand_id
1 'polypeptide(L)'
;MCKSYIPYLQHILQECNYIRSVVPDNAVMHQFLSDETLKRAVTRSLEIIGEATKKIPADIKYQWQGISWREMAGMRDKLIHDYMGVNYLIVWDVAKNIIPTLIPQIEMIIARSKTE
;
A
#
# COMPACT_ATOMS: atom_id res chain seq x y z
N MET A 1 17.36 14.39 15.74
CA MET A 1 15.92 14.23 16.01
C MET A 1 15.45 12.97 15.29
N CYS A 2 15.10 11.92 16.04
CA CYS A 2 14.47 10.74 15.45
C CYS A 2 13.15 11.21 14.84
N LYS A 3 13.06 11.27 13.50
CA LYS A 3 11.81 11.62 12.84
C LYS A 3 10.81 10.52 13.21
N SER A 4 9.71 10.89 13.86
CA SER A 4 8.63 9.95 14.13
C SER A 4 8.23 9.30 12.81
N TYR A 5 8.29 7.97 12.75
CA TYR A 5 7.92 7.18 11.57
C TYR A 5 6.40 6.96 11.49
N ILE A 6 5.69 7.30 12.57
CA ILE A 6 4.24 7.18 12.71
C ILE A 6 3.47 7.91 11.60
N PRO A 7 3.83 9.16 11.20
CA PRO A 7 3.16 9.83 10.08
C PRO A 7 3.26 9.05 8.77
N TYR A 8 4.36 8.33 8.52
CA TYR A 8 4.47 7.48 7.32
C TYR A 8 3.56 6.26 7.40
N LEU A 9 3.44 5.63 8.58
CA LEU A 9 2.48 4.54 8.80
C LEU A 9 1.03 5.01 8.67
N GLN A 10 0.71 6.19 9.20
CA GLN A 10 -0.62 6.81 9.05
C GLN A 10 -0.94 7.09 7.59
N HIS A 11 0.03 7.57 6.82
CA HIS A 11 -0.14 7.80 5.39
C HIS A 11 -0.38 6.49 4.62
N ILE A 12 0.38 5.43 4.93
CA ILE A 12 0.14 4.08 4.37
C ILE A 12 -1.29 3.63 4.69
N LEU A 13 -1.71 3.74 5.96
CA LEU A 13 -3.03 3.31 6.40
C LEU A 13 -4.15 4.10 5.69
N GLN A 14 -3.98 5.42 5.53
CA GLN A 14 -4.92 6.27 4.80
C GLN A 14 -5.11 5.78 3.36
N GLU A 15 -4.02 5.54 2.63
CA GLU A 15 -4.08 5.06 1.25
C GLU A 15 -4.68 3.64 1.17
N CYS A 16 -4.36 2.75 2.11
CA CYS A 16 -4.96 1.42 2.18
C CYS A 16 -6.48 1.49 2.36
N ASN A 17 -6.94 2.36 3.27
CA ASN A 17 -8.36 2.57 3.53
C ASN A 17 -9.07 3.20 2.32
N TYR A 18 -8.42 4.15 1.65
CA TYR A 18 -8.94 4.71 0.39
C TYR A 18 -9.13 3.60 -0.65
N ILE A 19 -8.08 2.81 -0.93
CA ILE A 19 -8.15 1.70 -1.89
C ILE A 19 -9.30 0.74 -1.53
N ARG A 20 -9.42 0.34 -0.27
CA ARG A 20 -10.48 -0.57 0.19
C ARG A 20 -11.89 0.02 0.06
N SER A 21 -12.04 1.34 0.17
CA SER A 21 -13.32 2.02 -0.02
C SER A 21 -13.78 2.08 -1.48
N VAL A 22 -12.83 2.16 -2.42
CA VAL A 22 -13.11 2.23 -3.86
C VAL A 22 -13.00 0.87 -4.56
N VAL A 23 -12.36 -0.11 -3.93
CA VAL A 23 -12.27 -1.52 -4.35
C VAL A 23 -12.79 -2.43 -3.23
N PRO A 24 -14.13 -2.49 -3.02
CA PRO A 24 -14.72 -3.30 -1.95
C PRO A 24 -14.63 -4.82 -2.20
N ASP A 25 -15.05 -5.60 -1.20
CA ASP A 25 -14.99 -7.07 -1.21
C ASP A 25 -15.80 -7.73 -2.34
N ASN A 26 -16.85 -7.07 -2.81
CA ASN A 26 -17.67 -7.51 -3.93
C ASN A 26 -17.29 -6.87 -5.28
N ALA A 27 -16.24 -6.05 -5.34
CA ALA A 27 -15.79 -5.42 -6.58
C ALA A 27 -15.45 -6.47 -7.64
N VAL A 28 -15.81 -6.18 -8.89
CA VAL A 28 -15.57 -7.08 -10.01
C VAL A 28 -14.44 -6.55 -10.90
N MET A 29 -13.45 -7.41 -11.19
CA MET A 29 -12.24 -7.04 -11.92
C MET A 29 -12.54 -6.35 -13.26
N HIS A 30 -13.53 -6.81 -14.04
CA HIS A 30 -13.84 -6.19 -15.34
C HIS A 30 -14.28 -4.72 -15.19
N GLN A 31 -15.02 -4.38 -14.12
CA GLN A 31 -15.48 -3.01 -13.86
C GLN A 31 -14.29 -2.13 -13.51
N PHE A 32 -13.40 -2.61 -12.64
CA PHE A 32 -12.14 -1.94 -12.33
C PHE A 32 -11.29 -1.70 -13.58
N LEU A 33 -11.12 -2.72 -14.42
CA LEU A 33 -10.30 -2.61 -15.63
C LEU A 33 -10.89 -1.65 -16.67
N SER A 34 -12.22 -1.47 -16.68
CA SER A 34 -12.92 -0.53 -17.57
C SER A 34 -12.93 0.92 -17.08
N ASP A 35 -12.61 1.18 -15.80
CA ASP A 35 -12.62 2.51 -15.21
C ASP A 35 -11.20 3.11 -15.17
N GLU A 36 -10.90 4.00 -16.12
CA GLU A 36 -9.61 4.71 -16.19
C GLU A 36 -9.30 5.57 -14.97
N THR A 37 -10.31 6.17 -14.35
CA THR A 37 -10.14 7.04 -13.20
C THR A 37 -9.78 6.21 -11.98
N LEU A 38 -10.53 5.13 -11.73
CA LEU A 38 -10.29 4.22 -10.63
C LEU A 38 -8.92 3.54 -10.75
N LYS A 39 -8.56 3.08 -11.95
CA LYS A 39 -7.23 2.51 -12.23
C LYS A 39 -6.11 3.45 -11.84
N ARG A 40 -6.19 4.72 -12.25
CA ARG A 40 -5.17 5.74 -11.95
C ARG A 40 -5.15 6.10 -10.48
N ALA A 41 -6.31 6.21 -9.85
CA ALA A 41 -6.42 6.51 -8.43
C ALA A 41 -5.79 5.41 -7.56
N VAL A 42 -6.13 4.15 -7.80
CA VAL A 42 -5.56 3.02 -7.05
C VAL A 42 -4.05 2.90 -7.31
N THR A 43 -3.62 3.06 -8.56
CA THR A 43 -2.18 3.08 -8.89
C THR A 43 -1.44 4.15 -8.09
N ARG A 44 -1.99 5.37 -8.04
CA ARG A 44 -1.38 6.47 -7.31
C ARG A 44 -1.29 6.18 -5.81
N SER A 45 -2.32 5.61 -5.22
CA SER A 45 -2.31 5.20 -3.81
C SER A 45 -1.24 4.14 -3.53
N LEU A 46 -1.07 3.15 -4.41
CA LEU A 46 0.00 2.15 -4.29
C LEU A 46 1.41 2.75 -4.40
N GLU A 47 1.62 3.74 -5.27
CA GLU A 47 2.88 4.49 -5.35
C GLU A 47 3.18 5.24 -4.04
N ILE A 48 2.16 5.90 -3.48
CA ILE A 48 2.28 6.66 -2.22
C ILE A 48 2.64 5.71 -1.07
N ILE A 49 1.99 4.55 -0.98
CA ILE A 49 2.31 3.50 0.00
C ILE A 49 3.79 3.10 -0.13
N GLY A 50 4.27 2.87 -1.35
CA GLY A 50 5.67 2.51 -1.58
C GLY A 50 6.66 3.59 -1.16
N GLU A 51 6.38 4.85 -1.49
CA GLU A 51 7.22 5.98 -1.10
C GLU A 51 7.24 6.21 0.41
N ALA A 52 6.08 6.14 1.07
CA ALA A 52 5.99 6.21 2.54
C ALA A 52 6.78 5.07 3.20
N THR A 53 6.70 3.86 2.64
CA THR A 53 7.44 2.70 3.14
C THR A 53 8.96 2.89 3.08
N LYS A 54 9.48 3.54 2.05
CA LYS A 54 10.92 3.87 1.95
C LYS A 54 11.40 4.77 3.08
N LYS A 55 10.51 5.60 3.65
CA LYS A 55 10.85 6.53 4.75
C LYS A 55 10.82 5.88 6.14
N ILE A 56 10.26 4.69 6.28
CA ILE A 56 10.26 3.95 7.55
C ILE A 56 11.69 3.45 7.85
N PRO A 57 12.23 3.72 9.05
CA PRO A 57 13.54 3.24 9.49
C PRO A 57 13.72 1.71 9.44
N ALA A 58 14.97 1.25 9.29
CA ALA A 58 15.28 -0.17 9.10
C ALA A 58 15.06 -1.02 10.36
N ASP A 59 15.34 -0.47 11.53
CA ASP A 59 15.07 -1.06 12.85
C ASP A 59 13.57 -1.34 13.04
N ILE A 60 12.70 -0.40 12.66
CA ILE A 60 11.24 -0.61 12.70
C ILE A 60 10.82 -1.72 11.74
N LYS A 61 11.34 -1.72 10.50
CA LYS A 61 11.07 -2.81 9.54
C LYS A 61 11.54 -4.17 10.05
N TYR A 62 12.70 -4.20 10.72
CA TYR A 62 13.27 -5.41 11.30
C TYR A 62 12.46 -5.93 12.49
N GLN A 63 11.86 -5.04 13.29
CA GLN A 63 10.98 -5.43 14.38
C GLN A 63 9.68 -6.08 13.86
N TRP A 64 9.21 -5.67 12.69
CA TRP A 64 7.93 -6.09 12.10
C TRP A 64 8.13 -6.89 10.81
N GLN A 65 8.84 -8.01 10.87
CA GLN A 65 9.21 -8.83 9.70
C GLN A 65 8.03 -9.55 9.02
N GLY A 66 6.86 -9.62 9.69
CA GLY A 66 5.65 -10.20 9.11
C GLY A 66 5.04 -9.37 7.98
N ILE A 67 5.54 -8.15 7.73
CA ILE A 67 5.10 -7.28 6.65
C ILE A 67 6.13 -7.30 5.51
N SER A 68 5.65 -7.43 4.28
CA SER A 68 6.46 -7.39 3.06
C SER A 68 6.97 -5.99 2.70
N TRP A 69 7.73 -5.35 3.59
CA TRP A 69 8.24 -3.98 3.42
C TRP A 69 9.02 -3.77 2.13
N ARG A 70 9.83 -4.76 1.73
CA ARG A 70 10.62 -4.70 0.49
C ARG A 70 9.71 -4.65 -0.73
N GLU A 71 8.63 -5.42 -0.73
CA GLU A 71 7.69 -5.47 -1.85
C GLU A 71 6.88 -4.18 -1.97
N MET A 72 6.45 -3.63 -0.83
CA MET A 72 5.81 -2.32 -0.77
C MET A 72 6.75 -1.22 -1.29
N ALA A 73 8.00 -1.18 -0.83
CA ALA A 73 8.97 -0.18 -1.28
C ALA A 73 9.28 -0.28 -2.79
N GLY A 74 9.24 -1.49 -3.36
CA GLY A 74 9.43 -1.76 -4.79
C GLY A 74 8.14 -1.72 -5.61
N MET A 75 7.02 -1.25 -5.05
CA MET A 75 5.71 -1.31 -5.71
C MET A 75 5.71 -0.59 -7.06
N ARG A 76 6.31 0.60 -7.14
CA ARG A 76 6.41 1.35 -8.40
C ARG A 76 7.08 0.54 -9.51
N ASP A 77 8.18 -0.13 -9.20
CA ASP A 77 8.94 -0.92 -10.18
C ASP A 77 8.18 -2.20 -10.57
N LYS A 78 7.41 -2.79 -9.64
CA LYS A 78 6.52 -3.92 -9.93
C LYS A 78 5.33 -3.55 -10.82
N LEU A 79 4.78 -2.35 -10.65
CA LEU A 79 3.61 -1.89 -11.40
C LEU A 79 3.96 -1.49 -12.85
N ILE A 80 5.19 -1.03 -13.07
CA ILE A 80 5.66 -0.55 -14.38
C ILE A 80 6.57 -1.64 -14.96
N HIS A 81 6.00 -2.60 -15.69
CA HIS A 81 6.75 -3.65 -16.37
C HIS A 81 6.98 -3.31 -17.85
N ASP A 82 8.20 -3.54 -18.35
CA ASP A 82 8.63 -3.50 -19.76
C ASP A 82 8.04 -2.38 -20.65
N TYR A 83 8.44 -1.14 -20.37
CA TYR A 83 8.43 -0.01 -21.33
C TYR A 83 7.06 0.45 -21.89
N MET A 84 5.92 -0.12 -21.49
CA MET A 84 4.60 0.17 -22.08
C MET A 84 3.48 0.41 -21.04
N GLY A 85 3.82 0.91 -19.85
CA GLY A 85 2.84 1.44 -18.90
C GLY A 85 2.56 0.56 -17.68
N VAL A 86 1.44 0.84 -16.99
CA VAL A 86 1.07 0.20 -15.73
C VAL A 86 0.36 -1.13 -15.98
N ASN A 87 0.82 -2.20 -15.33
CA ASN A 87 0.13 -3.49 -15.36
C ASN A 87 -1.05 -3.48 -14.36
N TYR A 88 -2.24 -3.15 -14.86
CA TYR A 88 -3.45 -3.03 -14.05
C TYR A 88 -3.98 -4.36 -13.49
N LEU A 89 -3.54 -5.51 -14.00
CA LEU A 89 -3.86 -6.80 -13.37
C LEU A 89 -3.12 -6.96 -12.05
N ILE A 90 -1.86 -6.51 -11.98
CA ILE A 90 -1.10 -6.48 -10.72
C ILE A 90 -1.70 -5.44 -9.77
N VAL A 91 -2.08 -4.25 -10.26
CA VAL A 91 -2.76 -3.24 -9.45
C VAL A 91 -4.02 -3.82 -8.81
N TRP A 92 -4.84 -4.51 -9.60
CA TRP A 92 -6.04 -5.18 -9.13
C TRP A 92 -5.73 -6.23 -8.05
N ASP A 93 -4.78 -7.12 -8.30
CA ASP A 93 -4.40 -8.17 -7.35
C ASP A 93 -3.93 -7.60 -6.00
N VAL A 94 -3.07 -6.58 -6.04
CA VAL A 94 -2.58 -5.90 -4.83
C VAL A 94 -3.75 -5.24 -4.08
N ALA A 95 -4.58 -4.48 -4.79
CA ALA A 95 -5.73 -3.80 -4.19
C ALA A 95 -6.72 -4.78 -3.56
N LYS A 96 -6.92 -5.94 -4.19
CA LYS A 96 -7.95 -6.90 -3.81
C LYS A 96 -7.51 -7.88 -2.74
N ASN A 97 -6.27 -8.36 -2.82
CA ASN A 97 -5.79 -9.49 -2.02
C ASN A 97 -4.77 -9.06 -0.98
N ILE A 98 -3.96 -8.01 -1.24
CA ILE A 98 -2.88 -7.60 -0.34
C ILE A 98 -3.32 -6.49 0.60
N ILE A 99 -3.92 -5.41 0.07
CA ILE A 99 -4.31 -4.23 0.86
C ILE A 99 -5.22 -4.57 2.06
N PRO A 100 -6.26 -5.44 1.93
CA PRO A 100 -7.10 -5.79 3.07
C PRO A 100 -6.34 -6.44 4.22
N THR A 101 -5.29 -7.21 3.91
CA THR A 101 -4.45 -7.89 4.91
C THR A 101 -3.43 -6.94 5.56
N LEU A 102 -3.01 -5.90 4.82
CA LEU A 102 -2.03 -4.92 5.29
C LEU A 102 -2.62 -3.94 6.32
N ILE A 103 -3.89 -3.55 6.17
CA ILE A 103 -4.57 -2.61 7.07
C ILE A 103 -4.41 -2.98 8.56
N PRO A 104 -4.85 -4.18 9.02
CA PRO A 104 -4.76 -4.54 10.44
C PRO A 104 -3.30 -4.64 10.93
N GLN A 105 -2.36 -4.96 10.04
CA GLN A 105 -0.94 -5.01 10.40
C GLN A 105 -0.40 -3.60 10.71
N ILE A 106 -0.70 -2.61 9.86
CA ILE A 106 -0.27 -1.23 10.07
C ILE A 106 -0.95 -0.60 11.29
N GLU A 107 -2.24 -0.86 11.49
CA GLU A 107 -2.97 -0.43 12.68
C GLU A 107 -2.32 -0.94 13.98
N MET A 108 -1.92 -2.21 14.00
CA MET A 108 -1.24 -2.81 15.15
C MET A 108 0.08 -2.10 15.46
N ILE A 109 0.88 -1.75 14.45
CA ILE A 109 2.16 -1.04 14.65
C ILE A 109 1.91 0.35 15.25
N ILE A 110 0.95 1.09 14.69
CA ILE A 110 0.60 2.43 15.18
C ILE A 110 0.11 2.37 16.63
N ALA A 111 -0.70 1.36 16.97
CA ALA A 111 -1.21 1.19 18.34
C ALA A 111 -0.09 0.90 19.35
N ARG A 112 0.85 -0.01 19.02
CA ARG A 112 2.00 -0.29 19.90
C ARG A 112 2.89 0.94 20.10
N SER A 113 3.10 1.72 19.04
CA SER A 113 3.93 2.93 19.07
C SER A 113 3.36 4.09 19.91
N LYS A 114 2.07 4.01 20.31
CA LYS A 114 1.42 4.99 21.21
C LYS A 114 1.43 4.55 22.68
N THR A 115 1.77 3.28 22.94
CA THR A 115 1.75 2.67 24.28
C THR A 115 3.15 2.66 24.91
N GLU A 116 4.18 2.93 24.11
CA GLU A 116 5.58 3.18 24.49
C GLU A 116 5.86 4.69 24.58
#